data_AF-A0A2H5F3V3-F1
#
_entry.id   AF-A0A2H5F3V3-F1
#
_cell.length_a   1.000
_cell.length_b   1.000
_cell.length_c   1.000
_cell.angle_alpha   90.00
_cell.angle_beta   90.00
_cell.angle_gamma   90.00
#
_symmetry.space_group_name_H-M   'P 1'
#
loop_
_entity.id
_entity.type
_entity.pdbx_description
1 polymer ?
#
loop_
_entity_poly.entity_id
_entity_poly.type
_entity_poly.pdbx_seq_one_letter_code
_entity_poly.pdbx_strand_id
1 'polypeptide(L)'
;MRKLIVIGVLALAGCNENEGWNPNYRMSDSAYGKHLQAREVALMTGSEPPSTIPVALPSRAPTPEEIRGPKAMQTVAASYRVETAQAEGKAPAAADLPVVTSGEYPGSTPVLVRYAFAAQHAPGTRVWARSGGSPSAAAQACRSYPDSDRAQMAFLAAGGPERDPRGMDPDGDGFVCGWDAARHRVNQL
;
A
#
# COMPACT_ATOMS: atom_id res chain seq x y z
N MET A 1 59.16 15.02 12.79
CA MET A 1 58.33 14.04 13.54
C MET A 1 56.84 14.41 13.55
N ARG A 2 56.43 15.60 14.00
CA ARG A 2 55.00 16.01 14.06
C ARG A 2 54.23 15.94 12.73
N LYS A 3 54.86 16.32 11.61
CA LYS A 3 54.23 16.25 10.26
C LYS A 3 54.01 14.82 9.76
N LEU A 4 54.88 13.87 10.12
CA LEU A 4 54.73 12.45 9.73
C LEU A 4 53.62 11.76 10.51
N ILE A 5 53.42 12.14 11.78
CA ILE A 5 52.34 11.62 12.62
C ILE A 5 50.97 12.08 12.08
N VAL A 6 50.85 13.35 11.65
CA VAL A 6 49.59 13.87 11.09
C VAL A 6 49.22 13.17 9.78
N ILE A 7 50.20 12.86 8.92
CA ILE A 7 49.97 12.11 7.68
C ILE A 7 49.52 10.67 7.97
N GLY A 8 50.12 10.02 8.98
CA GLY A 8 49.72 8.67 9.39
C GLY A 8 48.28 8.59 9.90
N VAL A 9 47.85 9.57 10.70
CA VAL A 9 46.48 9.63 11.24
C VAL A 9 45.43 9.89 10.15
N LEU A 10 45.75 10.74 9.16
CA LEU A 10 44.88 10.98 8.01
C LEU A 10 44.72 9.76 7.11
N ALA A 11 45.77 8.94 6.95
CA ALA A 11 45.70 7.70 6.18
C ALA A 11 44.84 6.61 6.84
N LEU A 12 44.80 6.55 8.18
CA LEU A 12 43.97 5.60 8.94
C LEU A 12 42.47 5.96 8.94
N ALA A 13 42.12 7.24 8.74
CA ALA A 13 40.73 7.67 8.69
C ALA A 13 40.01 7.31 7.37
N GLY A 14 40.75 7.09 6.28
CA GLY A 14 40.17 6.78 4.96
C GLY A 14 39.72 5.33 4.78
N CYS A 15 40.01 4.43 5.71
CA CYS A 15 39.64 3.01 5.55
C CYS A 15 38.21 2.66 6.03
N ASN A 16 37.45 3.62 6.59
CA ASN A 16 36.14 3.33 7.18
C ASN A 16 34.97 4.14 6.58
N GLU A 17 35.18 4.77 5.42
CA GLU A 17 34.21 5.64 4.76
C GLU A 17 33.14 4.90 3.93
N ASN A 18 33.26 3.58 3.77
CA ASN A 18 32.30 2.76 3.02
C ASN A 18 31.19 2.12 3.87
N GLU A 19 31.19 2.30 5.20
CA GLU A 19 30.08 1.92 6.07
C GLU A 19 29.14 3.12 6.29
N GLY A 20 28.47 3.55 5.21
CA GLY A 20 27.52 4.65 5.28
C GLY A 20 26.50 4.49 6.42
N TRP A 21 26.07 5.61 7.01
CA TRP A 21 25.12 5.64 8.14
C TRP A 21 23.75 5.01 7.81
N ASN A 22 23.41 4.86 6.53
CA ASN A 22 22.17 4.22 6.10
C ASN A 22 22.34 2.68 6.12
N PRO A 23 21.64 1.94 7.00
CA PRO A 23 21.78 0.50 7.10
C PRO A 23 21.39 -0.27 5.82
N ASN A 24 20.67 0.36 4.88
CA ASN A 24 20.36 -0.22 3.57
C ASN A 24 21.50 -0.11 2.55
N TYR A 25 22.51 0.74 2.80
CA TYR A 25 23.65 0.98 1.90
C TYR A 25 24.96 0.54 2.55
N ARG A 26 25.00 -0.71 3.03
CA ARG A 26 26.22 -1.32 3.56
C ARG A 26 26.94 -2.10 2.46
N MET A 27 28.13 -1.64 2.08
CA MET A 27 29.03 -2.36 1.19
C MET A 27 29.67 -3.53 1.95
N SER A 28 28.95 -4.65 2.06
CA SER A 28 29.43 -5.88 2.73
C SER A 28 30.26 -6.77 1.78
N ASP A 29 30.99 -7.73 2.33
CA ASP A 29 31.74 -8.75 1.55
C ASP A 29 30.86 -9.77 0.79
N SER A 30 29.54 -9.61 0.82
CA SER A 30 28.60 -10.44 0.08
C SER A 30 28.74 -10.26 -1.44
N ALA A 31 28.25 -11.23 -2.23
CA ALA A 31 28.24 -11.11 -3.69
C ALA A 31 27.51 -9.84 -4.16
N TYR A 32 26.40 -9.50 -3.50
CA TYR A 32 25.64 -8.27 -3.78
C TYR A 32 26.42 -7.00 -3.39
N GLY A 33 27.13 -7.00 -2.26
CA GLY A 33 27.97 -5.87 -1.86
C GLY A 33 29.13 -5.62 -2.82
N LYS A 34 29.78 -6.67 -3.32
CA LYS A 34 30.82 -6.56 -4.37
C LYS A 34 30.26 -6.00 -5.69
N HIS A 35 29.05 -6.40 -6.06
CA HIS A 35 28.35 -5.85 -7.23
C HIS A 35 28.05 -4.34 -7.06
N LEU A 36 27.55 -3.93 -5.90
CA LEU A 36 27.31 -2.51 -5.61
C LEU A 36 28.62 -1.70 -5.71
N GLN A 37 29.71 -2.19 -5.12
CA GLN A 37 31.01 -1.52 -5.20
C GLN A 37 31.49 -1.36 -6.65
N ALA A 38 31.42 -2.42 -7.46
CA ALA A 38 31.80 -2.38 -8.87
C ALA A 38 30.93 -1.39 -9.68
N ARG A 39 29.63 -1.29 -9.35
CA ARG A 39 28.72 -0.32 -9.96
C ARG A 39 29.09 1.12 -9.61
N GLU A 40 29.39 1.41 -8.35
CA GLU A 40 29.79 2.76 -7.92
C GLU A 40 31.12 3.18 -8.57
N VAL A 41 32.11 2.27 -8.65
CA VAL A 41 33.35 2.54 -9.38
C VAL A 41 33.04 2.90 -10.83
N ALA A 42 32.21 2.12 -11.51
CA ALA A 42 31.86 2.36 -12.91
C ALA A 42 31.14 3.70 -13.14
N LEU A 43 30.23 4.09 -12.24
CA LEU A 43 29.57 5.40 -12.28
C LEU A 43 30.56 6.55 -12.11
N MET A 44 31.55 6.40 -11.23
CA MET A 44 32.55 7.44 -10.97
C MET A 44 33.60 7.54 -12.08
N THR A 45 33.96 6.42 -12.72
CA THR A 45 34.98 6.38 -13.78
C THR A 45 34.39 6.52 -15.19
N GLY A 46 33.05 6.54 -15.32
CA GLY A 46 32.36 6.55 -16.61
C GLY A 46 32.54 5.27 -17.41
N SER A 47 32.92 4.15 -16.76
CA SER A 47 33.01 2.85 -17.40
C SER A 47 31.67 2.12 -17.34
N GLU A 48 31.54 1.03 -18.10
CA GLU A 48 30.30 0.28 -18.16
C GLU A 48 30.01 -0.44 -16.82
N PRO A 49 28.82 -0.26 -16.21
CA PRO A 49 28.50 -0.88 -14.94
C PRO A 49 28.22 -2.38 -15.09
N PRO A 50 28.44 -3.19 -14.04
CA PRO A 50 28.04 -4.60 -14.06
C PRO A 50 26.53 -4.71 -14.27
N SER A 51 26.12 -5.47 -15.30
CA SER A 51 24.72 -5.61 -15.70
C SER A 51 23.99 -6.73 -14.98
N THR A 52 24.73 -7.67 -14.39
CA THR A 52 24.17 -8.86 -13.72
C THR A 52 24.21 -8.68 -12.21
N ILE A 53 23.03 -8.54 -11.60
CA ILE A 53 22.89 -8.46 -10.15
C ILE A 53 22.97 -9.88 -9.58
N PRO A 54 23.88 -10.17 -8.64
CA PRO A 54 23.98 -11.48 -8.00
C PRO A 54 22.90 -11.64 -6.91
N VAL A 55 21.64 -11.56 -7.33
CA VAL A 55 20.51 -11.97 -6.49
C VAL A 55 20.43 -13.48 -6.57
N ALA A 56 20.50 -14.16 -5.41
CA ALA A 56 19.99 -15.52 -5.33
C ALA A 56 18.49 -15.44 -5.56
N LEU A 57 18.04 -15.59 -6.81
CA LEU A 57 16.64 -15.80 -7.13
C LEU A 57 16.13 -16.94 -6.23
N PRO A 58 14.89 -16.90 -5.73
CA PRO A 58 14.29 -18.10 -5.16
C PRO A 58 14.53 -19.24 -6.15
N SER A 59 14.91 -20.41 -5.65
CA SER A 59 15.39 -21.57 -6.43
C SER A 59 14.40 -22.09 -7.49
N ARG A 60 13.22 -21.48 -7.58
CA ARG A 60 12.22 -21.68 -8.61
C ARG A 60 11.73 -20.33 -9.13
N ALA A 61 12.19 -19.95 -10.32
CA ALA A 61 11.51 -18.91 -11.09
C ALA A 61 10.11 -19.45 -11.46
N PRO A 62 9.04 -18.68 -11.25
CA PRO A 62 7.70 -19.13 -11.60
C PRO A 62 7.58 -19.32 -13.12
N THR A 63 6.87 -20.35 -13.55
CA THR A 63 6.66 -20.61 -14.98
C THR A 63 5.76 -19.53 -15.60
N PRO A 64 5.81 -19.33 -16.92
CA PRO A 64 4.86 -18.45 -17.61
C PRO A 64 3.38 -18.77 -17.34
N GLU A 65 3.06 -20.01 -16.97
CA GLU A 65 1.73 -20.47 -16.56
C GLU A 65 1.41 -20.05 -15.12
N GLU A 66 2.36 -20.14 -14.20
CA GLU A 66 2.22 -19.70 -12.80
C GLU A 66 2.09 -18.18 -12.70
N ILE A 67 2.83 -17.43 -13.52
CA ILE A 67 2.72 -15.97 -13.64
C ILE A 67 1.36 -15.56 -14.23
N ARG A 68 0.84 -16.38 -15.15
CA ARG A 68 -0.40 -16.11 -15.89
C ARG A 68 -1.66 -16.14 -15.00
N GLY A 69 -1.57 -16.69 -13.79
CA GLY A 69 -2.69 -16.84 -12.87
C GLY A 69 -3.82 -17.73 -13.44
N PRO A 70 -4.92 -17.92 -12.70
CA PRO A 70 -6.08 -18.63 -13.22
C PRO A 70 -6.60 -17.94 -14.48
N LYS A 71 -7.03 -18.71 -15.50
CA LYS A 71 -7.49 -18.20 -16.81
C LYS A 71 -8.52 -17.08 -16.72
N ALA A 72 -9.34 -17.04 -15.68
CA ALA A 72 -10.30 -15.97 -15.41
C ALA A 72 -9.64 -14.58 -15.31
N MET A 73 -8.43 -14.49 -14.75
CA MET A 73 -7.70 -13.24 -14.57
C MET A 73 -7.18 -12.67 -15.90
N GLN A 74 -6.94 -13.51 -16.91
CA GLN A 74 -6.50 -13.08 -18.25
C GLN A 74 -7.61 -12.42 -19.05
N THR A 75 -8.86 -12.89 -18.93
CA THR A 75 -10.01 -12.26 -19.61
C THR A 75 -10.24 -10.84 -19.10
N VAL A 76 -10.11 -10.62 -17.78
CA VAL A 76 -10.22 -9.28 -17.17
C VAL A 76 -9.00 -8.42 -17.50
N ALA A 77 -7.80 -9.02 -17.55
CA ALA A 77 -6.55 -8.34 -17.91
C ALA A 77 -6.53 -7.87 -19.38
N ALA A 78 -7.12 -8.64 -20.30
CA ALA A 78 -7.17 -8.30 -21.71
C ALA A 78 -8.24 -7.24 -21.99
N SER A 79 -9.40 -7.32 -21.34
CA SER A 79 -10.45 -6.30 -21.49
C SER A 79 -10.02 -4.93 -20.97
N TYR A 80 -9.35 -4.85 -19.81
CA TYR A 80 -8.90 -3.54 -19.30
C TYR A 80 -7.86 -2.88 -20.21
N ARG A 81 -6.92 -3.65 -20.79
CA ARG A 81 -5.87 -3.07 -21.66
C ARG A 81 -6.45 -2.46 -22.92
N VAL A 82 -7.48 -3.09 -23.49
CA VAL A 82 -8.17 -2.58 -24.67
C VAL A 82 -8.94 -1.30 -24.33
N GLU A 83 -9.62 -1.24 -23.19
CA GLU A 83 -10.34 -0.04 -22.73
C GLU A 83 -9.40 1.13 -22.39
N THR A 84 -8.24 0.87 -21.78
CA THR A 84 -7.27 1.93 -21.44
C THR A 84 -6.54 2.50 -22.66
N ALA A 85 -6.28 1.68 -23.68
CA ALA A 85 -5.60 2.13 -24.90
C ALA A 85 -6.51 3.01 -25.80
N GLN A 86 -7.83 2.93 -25.64
CA GLN A 86 -8.78 3.79 -26.35
C GLN A 86 -9.04 5.12 -25.63
N ALA A 87 -8.51 5.32 -24.42
CA ALA A 87 -8.73 6.50 -23.59
C ALA A 87 -7.53 7.47 -23.53
N GLU A 88 -6.48 7.26 -24.32
CA GLU A 88 -5.34 8.18 -24.41
C GLU A 88 -5.65 9.34 -25.36
N GLY A 89 -6.34 10.37 -24.84
CA GLY A 89 -6.57 11.61 -25.58
C GLY A 89 -7.18 12.77 -24.79
N LYS A 90 -7.63 12.56 -23.55
CA LYS A 90 -8.17 13.66 -22.74
C LYS A 90 -8.05 13.31 -21.26
N ALA A 91 -7.34 14.15 -20.50
CA ALA A 91 -7.29 14.03 -19.04
C ALA A 91 -8.72 13.98 -18.47
N PRO A 92 -9.10 12.97 -17.64
CA PRO A 92 -10.44 12.95 -17.09
C PRO A 92 -10.51 13.87 -15.86
N ALA A 93 -11.46 14.80 -15.92
CA ALA A 93 -12.08 15.38 -14.75
C ALA A 93 -12.62 14.25 -13.85
N ALA A 94 -12.50 14.42 -12.53
CA ALA A 94 -13.08 13.61 -11.45
C ALA A 94 -13.90 12.40 -11.94
N ALA A 95 -13.20 11.31 -12.29
CA ALA A 95 -13.84 10.10 -12.77
C ALA A 95 -14.47 9.36 -11.59
N ASP A 96 -15.77 9.10 -11.69
CA ASP A 96 -16.43 8.04 -10.94
C ASP A 96 -15.58 6.77 -11.03
N LEU A 97 -15.10 6.31 -9.87
CA LEU A 97 -14.34 5.07 -9.77
C LEU A 97 -15.21 3.90 -10.26
N PRO A 98 -14.69 2.95 -11.05
CA PRO A 98 -15.48 1.83 -11.55
C PRO A 98 -16.01 0.99 -10.39
N VAL A 99 -17.34 0.90 -10.29
CA VAL A 99 -18.04 -0.06 -9.44
C VAL A 99 -17.91 -1.43 -10.12
N VAL A 100 -17.27 -2.38 -9.45
CA VAL A 100 -17.19 -3.76 -9.92
C VAL A 100 -18.57 -4.42 -9.76
N THR A 101 -19.25 -4.68 -10.87
CA THR A 101 -20.61 -5.25 -10.91
C THR A 101 -20.64 -6.77 -11.12
N SER A 102 -19.49 -7.44 -11.22
CA SER A 102 -19.42 -8.90 -11.41
C SER A 102 -18.29 -9.56 -10.60
N GLY A 103 -18.61 -10.72 -10.02
CA GLY A 103 -17.80 -11.50 -9.07
C GLY A 103 -18.70 -12.15 -8.01
N GLU A 104 -18.17 -13.05 -7.17
CA GLU A 104 -18.91 -13.69 -6.06
C GLU A 104 -19.44 -12.67 -5.02
N TYR A 105 -18.93 -11.44 -5.06
CA TYR A 105 -19.35 -10.30 -4.25
C TYR A 105 -19.60 -9.05 -5.12
N PRO A 106 -20.72 -8.98 -5.87
CA PRO A 106 -21.07 -7.81 -6.66
C PRO A 106 -21.48 -6.66 -5.72
N GLY A 107 -20.76 -5.54 -5.78
CA GLY A 107 -20.99 -4.35 -4.94
C GLY A 107 -20.04 -4.16 -3.75
N SER A 108 -19.00 -4.99 -3.61
CA SER A 108 -18.06 -4.97 -2.48
C SER A 108 -16.64 -4.49 -2.89
N THR A 109 -15.78 -4.27 -1.89
CA THR A 109 -14.35 -4.68 -1.93
C THR A 109 -13.28 -3.90 -2.74
N PRO A 110 -13.16 -2.55 -2.64
CA PRO A 110 -11.84 -2.06 -2.21
C PRO A 110 -11.85 -1.22 -0.93
N VAL A 111 -12.79 -0.27 -0.80
CA VAL A 111 -12.77 0.69 0.31
C VAL A 111 -13.18 0.03 1.63
N LEU A 112 -14.29 -0.72 1.62
CA LEU A 112 -14.80 -1.40 2.81
C LEU A 112 -13.87 -2.51 3.29
N VAL A 113 -13.29 -3.30 2.37
CA VAL A 113 -12.29 -4.32 2.71
C VAL A 113 -11.03 -3.67 3.27
N ARG A 114 -10.48 -2.66 2.59
CA ARG A 114 -9.29 -1.95 3.08
C ARG A 114 -9.53 -1.38 4.47
N TYR A 115 -10.71 -0.78 4.70
CA TYR A 115 -11.08 -0.26 6.01
C TYR A 115 -11.23 -1.38 7.05
N ALA A 116 -11.89 -2.49 6.68
CA ALA A 116 -12.06 -3.65 7.55
C ALA A 116 -10.72 -4.27 7.99
N PHE A 117 -9.72 -4.33 7.10
CA PHE A 117 -8.39 -4.83 7.45
C PHE A 117 -7.55 -3.82 8.26
N ALA A 118 -7.77 -2.52 8.07
CA ALA A 118 -7.09 -1.46 8.82
C ALA A 118 -7.66 -1.31 10.24
N ALA A 119 -8.98 -1.34 10.38
CA ALA A 119 -9.70 -1.28 11.64
C ALA A 119 -9.78 -2.68 12.25
N GLN A 120 -8.94 -3.03 13.22
CA GLN A 120 -8.86 -4.39 13.80
C GLN A 120 -9.65 -4.58 15.10
N HIS A 121 -10.31 -3.54 15.59
CA HIS A 121 -11.12 -3.58 16.80
C HIS A 121 -12.52 -4.17 16.54
N ALA A 122 -13.17 -4.58 17.63
CA ALA A 122 -14.54 -5.10 17.61
C ALA A 122 -15.55 -3.94 17.58
N PRO A 123 -16.74 -4.13 16.97
CA PRO A 123 -17.84 -3.18 17.09
C PRO A 123 -18.15 -2.81 18.55
N GLY A 124 -18.46 -1.54 18.78
CA GLY A 124 -18.63 -0.92 20.10
C GLY A 124 -17.32 -0.56 20.82
N THR A 125 -16.16 -0.89 20.25
CA THR A 125 -14.87 -0.47 20.82
C THR A 125 -14.60 0.98 20.42
N ARG A 126 -14.73 1.91 21.36
CA ARG A 126 -14.45 3.33 21.11
C ARG A 126 -12.97 3.55 20.79
N VAL A 127 -12.69 3.94 19.55
CA VAL A 127 -11.35 4.33 19.07
C VAL A 127 -11.28 5.85 18.89
N TRP A 128 -12.39 6.47 18.54
CA TRP A 128 -12.50 7.89 18.26
C TRP A 128 -13.21 8.60 19.41
N ALA A 129 -12.55 9.59 19.99
CA ALA A 129 -13.14 10.40 21.04
C ALA A 129 -14.28 11.26 20.46
N ARG A 130 -15.50 11.03 20.96
CA ARG A 130 -16.68 11.85 20.65
C ARG A 130 -17.07 12.62 21.91
N SER A 131 -17.15 13.94 21.81
CA SER A 131 -17.65 14.82 22.89
C SER A 131 -19.16 15.05 22.81
N GLY A 132 -19.82 14.49 21.80
CA GLY A 132 -21.24 14.61 21.55
C GLY A 132 -21.65 13.81 20.31
N GLY A 133 -22.90 13.35 20.31
CA GLY A 133 -23.50 12.55 19.25
C GLY A 133 -24.89 12.12 19.70
N SER A 134 -25.88 12.17 18.81
CA SER A 134 -27.23 11.74 19.12
C SER A 134 -27.49 10.39 18.47
N PRO A 135 -27.67 9.30 19.25
CA PRO A 135 -28.02 8.00 18.69
C PRO A 135 -29.30 8.04 17.84
N SER A 136 -30.25 8.91 18.20
CA SER A 136 -31.48 9.08 17.41
C SER A 136 -31.22 9.79 16.06
N ALA A 137 -30.31 10.77 16.03
CA ALA A 137 -29.92 11.43 14.79
C ALA A 137 -29.08 10.49 13.89
N ALA A 138 -28.15 9.73 14.48
CA ALA A 138 -27.40 8.70 13.77
C ALA A 138 -28.34 7.65 13.16
N ALA A 139 -29.33 7.18 13.92
CA ALA A 139 -30.35 6.25 13.43
C ALA A 139 -31.19 6.83 12.28
N GLN A 140 -31.51 8.14 12.32
CA GLN A 140 -32.19 8.82 11.21
C GLN A 140 -31.29 8.91 9.97
N ALA A 141 -30.01 9.26 10.13
CA ALA A 141 -29.04 9.30 9.04
C ALA A 141 -28.89 7.90 8.40
N CYS A 142 -28.84 6.83 9.21
CA CYS A 142 -28.77 5.47 8.70
C CYS A 142 -29.97 5.07 7.84
N ARG A 143 -31.18 5.57 8.12
CA ARG A 143 -32.38 5.31 7.31
C ARG A 143 -32.33 5.91 5.90
N SER A 144 -31.43 6.86 5.65
CA SER A 144 -31.24 7.44 4.31
C SER A 144 -30.42 6.53 3.38
N TYR A 145 -29.82 5.47 3.92
CA TYR A 145 -29.06 4.49 3.16
C TYR A 145 -29.85 3.18 3.01
N PRO A 146 -29.75 2.52 1.85
CA PRO A 146 -30.45 1.27 1.59
C PRO A 146 -29.87 0.08 2.36
N ASP A 147 -28.60 0.14 2.76
CA ASP A 147 -27.88 -0.94 3.45
C ASP A 147 -26.67 -0.39 4.24
N SER A 148 -26.14 -1.20 5.15
CA SER A 148 -25.02 -0.83 6.04
C SER A 148 -23.71 -0.58 5.27
N ASP A 149 -23.48 -1.30 4.17
CA ASP A 149 -22.27 -1.15 3.36
C ASP A 149 -22.26 0.22 2.67
N ARG A 150 -23.38 0.64 2.08
CA ARG A 150 -23.53 1.99 1.50
C ARG A 150 -23.44 3.10 2.55
N ALA A 151 -23.98 2.88 3.74
CA ALA A 151 -23.83 3.82 4.85
C ALA A 151 -22.36 3.97 5.26
N GLN A 152 -21.64 2.86 5.44
CA GLN A 152 -20.23 2.86 5.79
C GLN A 152 -19.38 3.53 4.71
N MET A 153 -19.61 3.24 3.43
CA MET A 153 -18.90 3.90 2.34
C MET A 153 -19.12 5.41 2.34
N ALA A 154 -20.36 5.86 2.55
CA ALA A 154 -20.68 7.28 2.60
C ALA A 154 -20.07 7.98 3.81
N PHE A 155 -20.01 7.30 4.96
CA PHE A 155 -19.32 7.76 6.16
C PHE A 155 -17.82 7.97 5.91
N LEU A 156 -17.14 6.97 5.33
CA LEU A 156 -15.73 7.07 4.97
C LEU A 156 -15.48 8.18 3.93
N ALA A 157 -16.34 8.29 2.93
CA ALA A 157 -16.24 9.33 1.89
C ALA A 157 -16.42 10.76 2.46
N ALA A 158 -17.21 10.91 3.53
CA ALA A 158 -17.35 12.19 4.24
C ALA A 158 -16.14 12.52 5.13
N GLY A 159 -15.16 11.61 5.25
CA GLY A 159 -13.99 11.74 6.11
C GLY A 159 -14.23 11.29 7.55
N GLY A 160 -15.20 10.39 7.77
CA GLY A 160 -15.18 9.53 8.94
C GLY A 160 -14.06 8.49 8.84
N PRO A 161 -13.56 7.98 9.95
CA PRO A 161 -13.99 8.24 11.34
C PRO A 161 -13.39 9.51 11.98
N GLU A 162 -12.40 10.15 11.37
CA GLU A 162 -11.69 11.29 11.97
C GLU A 162 -12.62 12.48 12.22
N ARG A 163 -13.44 12.85 11.23
CA ARG A 163 -14.26 14.08 11.28
C ARG A 163 -15.72 13.85 11.63
N ASP A 164 -16.29 12.71 11.21
CA ASP A 164 -17.73 12.39 11.32
C ASP A 164 -18.68 13.61 11.22
N PRO A 165 -18.70 14.32 10.08
CA PRO A 165 -19.44 15.57 9.95
C PRO A 165 -20.97 15.40 10.02
N ARG A 166 -21.46 14.15 9.92
CA ARG A 166 -22.89 13.81 9.96
C ARG A 166 -23.30 13.17 11.29
N GLY A 167 -22.37 12.98 12.23
CA GLY A 167 -22.65 12.35 13.53
C GLY A 167 -23.19 10.94 13.40
N MET A 168 -22.71 10.17 12.41
CA MET A 168 -23.18 8.81 12.14
C MET A 168 -22.56 7.76 13.08
N ASP A 169 -21.45 8.09 13.74
CA ASP A 169 -20.69 7.24 14.66
C ASP A 169 -20.64 7.88 16.08
N PRO A 170 -21.78 7.87 16.81
CA PRO A 170 -21.89 8.51 18.12
C PRO A 170 -21.15 7.75 19.24
N ASP A 171 -20.93 6.44 19.08
CA ASP A 171 -20.17 5.61 20.00
C ASP A 171 -18.65 5.69 19.75
N GLY A 172 -18.24 6.09 18.56
CA GLY A 172 -16.85 6.40 18.22
C GLY A 172 -16.03 5.17 17.86
N ASP A 173 -16.69 4.10 17.39
CA ASP A 173 -16.02 2.89 16.96
C ASP A 173 -15.68 2.93 15.46
N GLY A 174 -16.15 3.92 14.71
CA GLY A 174 -15.89 4.05 13.28
C GLY A 174 -16.68 3.08 12.40
N PHE A 175 -17.66 2.36 12.95
CA PHE A 175 -18.55 1.46 12.23
C PHE A 175 -19.99 1.96 12.34
N VAL A 176 -20.57 2.42 11.23
CA VAL A 176 -21.89 3.05 11.24
C VAL A 176 -22.99 2.08 10.85
N CYS A 177 -24.20 2.36 11.34
CA CYS A 177 -25.43 1.69 10.89
C CYS A 177 -25.41 0.16 11.00
N GLY A 178 -24.69 -0.38 11.99
CA GLY A 178 -24.56 -1.82 12.23
C GLY A 178 -23.63 -2.53 11.25
N TRP A 179 -22.76 -1.79 10.56
CA TRP A 179 -21.77 -2.39 9.67
C TRP A 179 -20.79 -3.30 10.42
N ASP A 180 -20.62 -4.53 9.92
CA ASP A 180 -19.80 -5.57 10.54
C ASP A 180 -18.53 -5.80 9.72
N ALA A 181 -17.43 -5.22 10.19
CA ALA A 181 -16.12 -5.34 9.56
C ALA A 181 -15.64 -6.79 9.42
N ALA A 182 -16.04 -7.70 10.31
CA ALA A 182 -15.55 -9.08 10.29
C ALA A 182 -15.96 -9.83 9.01
N ARG A 183 -17.14 -9.53 8.46
CA ARG A 183 -17.64 -10.10 7.18
C ARG A 183 -16.75 -9.72 6.00
N HIS A 184 -16.06 -8.60 6.10
CA HIS A 184 -15.19 -8.05 5.06
C HIS A 184 -13.71 -8.43 5.25
N ARG A 185 -13.36 -9.13 6.35
CA ARG A 185 -12.00 -9.62 6.66
C ARG A 185 -11.76 -11.08 6.26
N VAL A 186 -12.73 -11.73 5.61
CA VAL A 186 -12.55 -13.10 5.13
C VAL A 186 -11.64 -13.09 3.90
N ASN A 187 -10.68 -14.02 3.88
CA ASN A 187 -9.77 -14.20 2.77
C ASN A 187 -10.61 -14.62 1.54
N GLN A 188 -10.73 -13.77 0.52
CA GLN A 188 -11.51 -14.06 -0.69
C GLN A 188 -10.74 -14.95 -1.69
N LEU A 189 -9.88 -15.85 -1.18
CA LEU A 189 -9.08 -16.79 -1.97
C LEU A 189 -9.86 -18.07 -2.27
#